data_AF-A0A7S0HL78-F1
#
_entry.id   AF-A0A7S0HL78-F1
#
_cell.length_a   1.000
_cell.length_b   1.000
_cell.length_c   1.000
_cell.angle_alpha   90.00
_cell.angle_beta   90.00
_cell.angle_gamma   90.00
#
_symmetry.space_group_name_H-M   'P 1'
#
loop_
_entity.id
_entity.type
_entity.pdbx_description
1 polymer ?
#
loop_
_entity_poly.entity_id
_entity_poly.type
_entity_poly.pdbx_seq_one_letter_code
_entity_poly.pdbx_strand_id
1 'polypeptide(L)'
;QQCEEVKTCIKEELKKMLEDEDEMILPLHVLNDGVSFQVNCLRGDGIGELRKSVCGAAKSLLWWKELIPRAFLRLKEKVVESSRENPVIDIQQYISMVNAAEVDAKEMRIATTMLHEMGVLKYFGHKLETDGGG
;
A
#
# COMPACT_ATOMS: atom_id res chain seq x y z
N GLN A 1 -15.00 30.60 12.79
CA GLN A 1 -13.99 31.42 12.12
C GLN A 1 -12.80 30.56 11.67
N GLN A 2 -12.10 29.87 12.58
CA GLN A 2 -11.01 28.93 12.22
C GLN A 2 -11.36 27.87 11.15
N CYS A 3 -12.57 27.32 11.14
CA CYS A 3 -12.97 26.34 10.11
C CYS A 3 -13.04 26.91 8.68
N GLU A 4 -13.38 28.19 8.51
CA GLU A 4 -13.49 28.78 7.16
C GLU A 4 -12.12 29.19 6.61
N GLU A 5 -11.22 29.64 7.50
CA GLU A 5 -9.83 29.93 7.15
C GLU A 5 -9.07 28.66 6.75
N VAL A 6 -9.28 27.56 7.48
CA VAL A 6 -8.69 26.25 7.13
C VAL A 6 -9.24 25.72 5.80
N LYS A 7 -10.55 25.84 5.55
CA LYS A 7 -11.14 25.45 4.25
C LYS A 7 -10.58 26.25 3.09
N THR A 8 -10.30 27.54 3.31
CA THR A 8 -9.73 28.41 2.26
C THR A 8 -8.29 28.04 1.97
N CYS A 9 -7.48 27.83 3.01
CA CYS A 9 -6.08 27.38 2.87
C CYS A 9 -5.99 26.02 2.14
N ILE A 10 -6.86 25.06 2.48
CA ILE A 10 -6.91 23.76 1.80
C ILE A 10 -7.27 23.90 0.32
N LYS A 11 -8.22 24.78 -0.02
CA LYS A 11 -8.59 25.03 -1.42
C LYS A 11 -7.45 25.63 -2.24
N GLU A 12 -6.68 26.53 -1.64
CA GLU A 12 -5.51 27.12 -2.29
C GLU A 12 -4.39 26.10 -2.50
N GLU A 13 -4.15 25.24 -1.52
CA GLU A 13 -3.12 24.20 -1.63
C GLU A 13 -3.52 23.10 -2.65
N LEU A 14 -4.80 22.73 -2.69
CA LEU A 14 -5.34 21.82 -3.71
C LEU A 14 -5.15 22.35 -5.13
N LYS A 15 -5.29 23.67 -5.32
CA LYS A 15 -5.08 24.31 -6.61
C LYS A 15 -3.63 24.21 -7.05
N LYS A 16 -2.68 24.40 -6.12
CA LYS A 16 -1.24 24.24 -6.42
C LYS A 16 -0.89 22.79 -6.75
N MET A 17 -1.43 21.82 -6.00
CA MET A 17 -1.18 20.40 -6.26
C MET A 17 -1.72 19.93 -7.62
N LEU A 18 -2.83 20.51 -8.10
CA LEU A 18 -3.36 20.27 -9.45
C LEU A 18 -2.50 20.91 -10.55
N GLU A 19 -1.84 22.03 -10.24
CA GLU A 19 -0.91 22.70 -11.16
C GLU A 19 0.45 21.96 -11.23
N ASP A 20 0.80 21.19 -10.19
CA ASP A 20 2.02 20.39 -10.04
C ASP A 20 1.85 18.89 -10.41
N GLU A 21 0.75 18.49 -11.08
CA GLU A 21 0.53 17.09 -11.49
C GLU A 21 1.58 16.62 -12.52
N ASP A 22 2.63 15.98 -12.01
CA ASP A 22 3.50 15.08 -12.76
C ASP A 22 2.68 13.84 -13.15
N GLU A 23 2.46 13.58 -14.45
CA GLU A 23 1.54 12.56 -15.01
C GLU A 23 1.79 11.12 -14.51
N MET A 24 2.91 10.87 -13.79
CA MET A 24 3.33 9.56 -13.31
C MET A 24 2.96 9.22 -11.87
N ILE A 25 2.47 10.18 -11.07
CA ILE A 25 2.11 9.91 -9.66
C ILE A 25 0.63 10.18 -9.48
N LEU A 26 -0.18 9.13 -9.65
CA LEU A 26 -1.60 9.17 -9.31
C LEU A 26 -1.75 9.58 -7.84
N PRO A 27 -2.35 10.75 -7.53
CA PRO A 27 -2.56 11.16 -6.15
C PRO A 27 -3.45 10.14 -5.46
N LEU A 28 -3.06 9.71 -4.26
CA LEU A 28 -3.96 8.99 -3.38
C LEU A 28 -5.07 9.99 -2.97
N HIS A 29 -6.16 10.04 -3.73
CA HIS A 29 -7.31 10.90 -3.45
C HIS A 29 -8.06 10.40 -2.20
N VAL A 30 -7.50 10.68 -1.02
CA VAL A 30 -8.24 10.59 0.25
C VAL A 30 -8.63 12.01 0.65
N LEU A 31 -9.50 12.62 -0.17
CA LEU A 31 -10.15 13.88 0.16
C LEU A 31 -11.53 13.56 0.71
N ASN A 32 -11.68 13.69 2.03
CA ASN A 32 -12.99 13.61 2.69
C ASN A 32 -13.64 15.01 2.69
N ASP A 33 -13.95 15.54 1.51
CA ASP A 33 -14.75 16.76 1.26
C ASP A 33 -14.39 18.02 2.09
N GLY A 34 -13.14 18.15 2.54
CA GLY A 34 -12.71 19.30 3.35
C GLY A 34 -13.32 19.36 4.76
N VAL A 35 -13.87 18.25 5.27
CA VAL A 35 -14.42 18.15 6.62
C VAL A 35 -13.35 17.57 7.55
N SER A 36 -12.76 18.43 8.38
CA SER A 36 -11.90 18.01 9.49
C SER A 36 -12.75 17.77 10.74
N PHE A 37 -12.40 16.74 11.51
CA PHE A 37 -13.00 16.46 12.81
C PHE A 37 -11.91 16.13 13.81
N GLN A 38 -12.15 16.48 15.07
CA GLN A 38 -11.19 16.24 16.15
C GLN A 38 -11.28 14.79 16.62
N VAL A 39 -10.12 14.17 16.85
CA VAL A 39 -10.02 12.83 17.44
C VAL A 39 -9.29 12.95 18.77
N ASN A 40 -9.87 12.40 19.84
CA ASN A 40 -9.23 12.29 21.14
C ASN A 40 -8.99 10.83 21.49
N CYS A 41 -7.74 10.40 21.43
CA CYS A 41 -7.36 9.00 21.69
C CYS A 41 -7.51 8.57 23.16
N LEU A 42 -7.56 9.51 24.11
CA LEU A 42 -7.70 9.22 25.54
C LEU A 42 -9.16 9.03 25.96
N ARG A 43 -10.06 9.82 25.36
CA ARG A 43 -11.51 9.78 25.67
C ARG A 43 -12.31 8.94 24.68
N GLY A 44 -11.74 8.67 23.51
CA GLY A 44 -12.39 7.93 22.42
C GLY A 44 -13.26 8.80 21.50
N ASP A 45 -13.30 10.12 21.73
CA ASP A 45 -14.07 11.05 20.90
C ASP A 45 -13.55 11.03 19.44
N GLY A 46 -14.45 10.98 18.46
CA GLY A 46 -14.10 11.04 17.03
C GLY A 46 -13.57 9.74 16.41
N ILE A 47 -13.38 8.67 17.21
CA ILE A 47 -12.88 7.38 16.70
C ILE A 47 -13.90 6.68 15.77
N GLY A 48 -15.20 6.87 16.02
CA GLY A 48 -16.27 6.31 15.19
C GLY A 48 -16.29 6.94 13.79
N GLU A 49 -16.16 8.26 13.74
CA GLU A 49 -16.07 9.07 12.52
C GLU A 49 -14.80 8.75 11.74
N LEU A 50 -13.67 8.59 12.44
CA LEU A 50 -12.42 8.15 11.84
C LEU A 50 -12.55 6.78 11.17
N ARG A 51 -13.15 5.81 11.88
CA ARG A 51 -13.36 4.47 11.33
C ARG A 51 -14.22 4.52 10.06
N LYS A 52 -15.32 5.28 10.07
CA LYS A 52 -16.19 5.44 8.90
C LYS A 52 -15.44 6.06 7.72
N SER A 53 -14.66 7.10 7.97
CA SER A 53 -13.89 7.80 6.94
C SER A 53 -12.82 6.90 6.32
N VAL A 54 -12.07 6.17 7.15
CA VAL A 54 -11.07 5.18 6.68
C VAL A 54 -11.73 4.06 5.88
N CYS A 55 -12.86 3.53 6.34
CA CYS A 55 -13.59 2.51 5.59
C CYS A 55 -14.17 3.06 4.27
N GLY A 56 -14.61 4.32 4.24
CA GLY A 56 -15.07 4.99 3.03
C GLY A 56 -13.95 5.11 2.01
N ALA A 57 -12.81 5.65 2.44
CA ALA A 57 -11.60 5.77 1.62
C ALA A 57 -11.10 4.41 1.11
N ALA A 58 -11.05 3.38 1.95
CA ALA A 58 -10.64 2.05 1.53
C ALA A 58 -11.56 1.47 0.45
N LYS A 59 -12.87 1.74 0.53
CA LYS A 59 -13.87 1.29 -0.45
C LYS A 59 -13.84 2.06 -1.76
N SER A 60 -13.27 3.27 -1.79
CA SER A 60 -13.14 4.09 -3.01
C SER A 60 -11.89 3.77 -3.82
N LEU A 61 -10.96 2.97 -3.28
CA LEU A 61 -9.76 2.55 -4.00
C LEU A 61 -10.11 1.59 -5.15
N LEU A 62 -9.41 1.72 -6.27
CA LEU A 62 -9.60 0.90 -7.47
C LEU A 62 -9.44 -0.61 -7.19
N TRP A 63 -8.51 -0.96 -6.31
CA TRP A 63 -8.22 -2.34 -5.90
C TRP A 63 -9.14 -2.87 -4.78
N TRP A 64 -10.18 -2.13 -4.37
CA TRP A 64 -11.12 -2.63 -3.37
C TRP A 64 -11.89 -3.85 -3.92
N LYS A 65 -11.79 -4.98 -3.19
CA LYS A 65 -12.29 -6.30 -3.60
C LYS A 65 -11.66 -6.87 -4.88
N GLU A 66 -10.46 -6.43 -5.24
CA GLU A 66 -9.71 -7.08 -6.30
C GLU A 66 -9.45 -8.55 -5.98
N LEU A 67 -9.55 -9.41 -7.00
CA LEU A 67 -9.33 -10.83 -6.87
C LEU A 67 -7.82 -11.11 -6.91
N ILE A 68 -7.27 -11.44 -5.75
CA ILE A 68 -5.85 -11.78 -5.63
C ILE A 68 -5.68 -13.29 -5.83
N PRO A 69 -4.75 -13.75 -6.70
CA PRO A 69 -4.44 -15.17 -6.85
C PRO A 69 -4.02 -15.81 -5.52
N ARG A 70 -4.50 -17.04 -5.26
CA ARG A 70 -4.17 -17.75 -4.00
C ARG A 70 -2.67 -17.98 -3.81
N ALA A 71 -1.93 -18.20 -4.90
CA ALA A 71 -0.47 -18.34 -4.85
C ALA A 71 0.21 -17.08 -4.28
N PHE A 72 -0.29 -15.90 -4.64
CA PHE A 72 0.28 -14.62 -4.16
C PHE A 72 -0.04 -14.40 -2.69
N LEU A 73 -1.24 -14.79 -2.24
CA LEU A 73 -1.60 -14.77 -0.82
C LEU A 73 -0.73 -15.75 0.00
N ARG A 74 -0.47 -16.96 -0.51
CA ARG A 74 0.44 -17.91 0.14
C ARG A 74 1.88 -17.38 0.22
N LEU A 75 2.35 -16.71 -0.84
CA LEU A 75 3.67 -16.07 -0.82
C LEU A 75 3.72 -14.96 0.25
N LYS A 76 2.69 -14.12 0.32
CA LYS A 76 2.55 -13.10 1.36
C LYS A 76 2.67 -13.69 2.76
N GLU A 77 1.93 -14.78 3.03
CA GLU A 77 1.95 -15.46 4.33
C GLU A 77 3.36 -15.93 4.69
N LYS A 78 4.07 -16.58 3.76
CA LYS A 78 5.45 -17.03 3.95
C LYS A 78 6.42 -15.88 4.25
N VAL A 79 6.31 -14.77 3.51
CA VAL A 79 7.15 -13.59 3.74
C VAL A 79 6.88 -12.99 5.11
N VAL A 80 5.61 -12.87 5.50
CA VAL A 80 5.21 -12.35 6.82
C VAL A 80 5.72 -13.26 7.94
N GLU A 81 5.58 -14.57 7.79
CA GLU A 81 6.08 -15.55 8.77
C GLU A 81 7.61 -15.45 8.91
N SER A 82 8.35 -15.45 7.80
CA SER A 82 9.80 -15.30 7.81
C SER A 82 10.26 -13.97 8.42
N SER A 83 9.53 -12.87 8.17
CA SER A 83 9.89 -11.54 8.67
C SER A 83 9.84 -11.41 10.20
N ARG A 84 9.10 -12.30 10.88
CA ARG A 84 9.03 -12.34 12.36
C ARG A 84 10.33 -12.83 12.98
N GLU A 85 11.04 -13.71 12.28
CA GLU A 85 12.29 -14.31 12.74
C GLU A 85 13.50 -13.57 12.16
N ASN A 86 13.42 -13.20 10.88
CA ASN A 86 14.51 -12.58 10.14
C ASN A 86 14.03 -11.31 9.43
N PRO A 87 14.55 -10.12 9.78
CA PRO A 87 14.11 -8.85 9.18
C PRO A 87 14.55 -8.68 7.72
N VAL A 88 15.46 -9.53 7.24
CA VAL A 88 15.99 -9.53 5.88
C VAL A 88 15.82 -10.92 5.29
N ILE A 89 15.29 -10.98 4.07
CA ILE A 89 15.13 -12.21 3.31
C ILE A 89 16.12 -12.16 2.16
N ASP A 90 17.01 -13.14 2.08
CA ASP A 90 17.95 -13.23 0.96
C ASP A 90 17.24 -13.71 -0.31
N ILE A 91 17.90 -13.55 -1.46
CA ILE A 91 17.29 -13.90 -2.75
C ILE A 91 16.98 -15.39 -2.90
N GLN A 92 17.81 -16.28 -2.34
CA GLN A 92 17.61 -17.73 -2.44
C GLN A 92 16.48 -18.21 -1.55
N GLN A 93 16.37 -17.64 -0.35
CA GLN A 93 15.23 -17.80 0.54
C GLN A 93 13.95 -17.30 -0.14
N TYR A 94 13.99 -16.13 -0.76
CA TYR A 94 12.83 -15.58 -1.46
C TYR A 94 12.39 -16.47 -2.62
N ILE A 95 13.31 -16.92 -3.48
CA ILE A 95 13.01 -17.86 -4.58
C ILE A 95 12.41 -19.16 -4.03
N SER A 96 12.93 -19.67 -2.92
CA SER A 96 12.38 -20.86 -2.25
C SER A 96 10.95 -20.63 -1.77
N MET A 97 10.63 -19.43 -1.25
CA MET A 97 9.28 -19.05 -0.84
C MET A 97 8.33 -18.94 -2.04
N VAL A 98 8.78 -18.34 -3.15
CA VAL A 98 8.04 -18.22 -4.42
C VAL A 98 7.66 -19.61 -4.94
N ASN A 99 8.64 -20.51 -5.03
CA ASN A 99 8.43 -21.89 -5.47
C ASN A 99 7.46 -22.63 -4.54
N ALA A 100 7.64 -22.51 -3.22
CA ALA A 100 6.78 -23.17 -2.24
C ALA A 100 5.36 -22.56 -2.16
N ALA A 101 5.15 -21.36 -2.69
CA ALA A 101 3.84 -20.73 -2.83
C ALA A 101 3.14 -21.09 -4.15
N GLU A 102 3.83 -21.85 -5.03
CA GLU A 102 3.37 -22.24 -6.37
C GLU A 102 3.08 -21.03 -7.26
N VAL A 103 3.90 -19.99 -7.16
CA VAL A 103 3.85 -18.82 -8.07
C VAL A 103 4.60 -19.19 -9.35
N ASP A 104 3.99 -18.98 -10.52
CA ASP A 104 4.64 -19.20 -11.81
C ASP A 104 5.87 -18.28 -11.95
N ALA A 105 6.95 -18.79 -12.54
CA ALA A 105 8.16 -18.01 -12.80
C ALA A 105 7.88 -16.73 -13.60
N LYS A 106 6.91 -16.75 -14.52
CA LYS A 106 6.46 -15.58 -15.30
C LYS A 106 5.73 -14.55 -14.45
N GLU A 107 5.07 -15.00 -13.38
CA GLU A 107 4.28 -14.16 -12.47
C GLU A 107 5.11 -13.68 -11.27
N MET A 108 6.29 -14.26 -11.03
CA MET A 108 7.15 -13.93 -9.88
C MET A 108 7.33 -12.43 -9.71
N ARG A 109 7.71 -11.72 -10.78
CA ARG A 109 7.93 -10.27 -10.73
C ARG A 109 6.66 -9.50 -10.36
N ILE A 110 5.51 -9.92 -10.86
CA ILE A 110 4.21 -9.31 -10.57
C ILE A 110 3.88 -9.52 -9.08
N ALA A 111 4.04 -10.75 -8.58
CA ALA A 111 3.83 -11.07 -7.17
C ALA A 111 4.79 -10.28 -6.26
N THR A 112 6.06 -10.15 -6.62
CA THR A 112 7.04 -9.34 -5.87
C THR A 112 6.63 -7.86 -5.82
N THR A 113 6.23 -7.27 -6.95
CA THR A 113 5.78 -5.87 -7.00
C THR A 113 4.54 -5.66 -6.15
N MET A 114 3.55 -6.56 -6.23
CA MET A 114 2.36 -6.48 -5.40
C MET A 114 2.71 -6.50 -3.90
N LEU A 115 3.61 -7.39 -3.46
CA LEU A 115 4.06 -7.44 -2.07
C LEU A 115 4.83 -6.18 -1.66
N HIS A 116 5.52 -5.54 -2.60
CA HIS A 116 6.17 -4.26 -2.39
C HIS A 116 5.19 -3.11 -2.15
N GLU A 117 4.19 -3.01 -3.02
CA GLU A 117 3.13 -1.99 -2.95
C GLU A 117 2.26 -2.16 -1.69
N MET A 118 1.99 -3.41 -1.29
CA MET A 118 1.31 -3.72 -0.03
C MET A 118 2.16 -3.47 1.23
N GLY A 119 3.44 -3.13 1.08
CA GLY A 119 4.37 -2.91 2.20
C GLY A 119 4.73 -4.18 2.97
N VAL A 120 4.47 -5.36 2.42
CA VAL A 120 4.81 -6.66 3.02
C VAL A 120 6.32 -6.91 2.91
N LEU A 121 6.92 -6.42 1.83
CA LEU A 121 8.32 -6.60 1.46
C LEU A 121 8.86 -5.26 0.92
N LYS A 122 10.13 -4.95 1.16
CA LYS A 122 10.81 -3.86 0.42
C LYS A 122 11.78 -4.48 -0.59
N TYR A 123 11.41 -4.38 -1.87
CA TYR A 123 12.19 -4.84 -3.01
C TYR A 123 12.65 -3.63 -3.82
N PHE A 124 13.95 -3.57 -4.14
CA PHE A 124 14.58 -2.40 -4.76
C PHE A 124 14.97 -2.60 -6.23
N GLY A 125 14.41 -3.60 -6.92
CA GLY A 125 14.57 -3.71 -8.37
C GLY A 125 15.94 -4.18 -8.86
N HIS A 126 16.92 -4.45 -7.99
CA HIS A 126 18.12 -5.17 -8.41
C HIS A 126 17.70 -6.58 -8.86
N LYS A 127 18.12 -6.91 -10.09
CA LYS A 127 17.73 -8.09 -10.86
C LYS A 127 17.46 -9.32 -9.99
N LEU A 128 16.27 -9.90 -10.10
CA LEU A 128 15.99 -11.28 -9.68
C LEU A 128 16.64 -12.23 -10.69
N GLU A 129 17.94 -12.06 -10.95
CA GLU A 129 18.70 -12.99 -11.78
C GLU A 129 19.12 -14.14 -10.87
N THR A 130 18.54 -15.32 -11.11
CA THR A 130 19.27 -16.55 -10.83
C THR A 130 20.47 -16.52 -11.76
N ASP A 131 21.68 -16.57 -11.21
CA ASP A 131 22.88 -16.97 -11.96
C ASP A 131 22.65 -18.39 -12.49
N GLY A 132 21.90 -18.49 -13.58
CA GLY A 132 21.70 -19.69 -14.37
C GLY A 132 22.88 -19.77 -15.32
N GLY A 133 23.87 -20.59 -14.95
CA GLY A 133 24.85 -21.07 -15.91
C GLY A 133 24.14 -21.72 -17.10
N GLY A 134 24.50 -21.25 -18.29
CA GLY A 134 24.16 -21.78 -19.60
C GLY A 134 25.15 -21.24 -20.61
#